data_AF-A0A2J6SSC5-F1
#
_entry.id   AF-A0A2J6SSC5-F1
#
_cell.length_a   1.000
_cell.length_b   1.000
_cell.length_c   1.000
_cell.angle_alpha   90.00
_cell.angle_beta   90.00
_cell.angle_gamma   90.00
#
_symmetry.space_group_name_H-M   'P 1'
#
loop_
_entity.id
_entity.type
_entity.pdbx_description
1 polymer ?
#
loop_
_entity_poly.entity_id
_entity_poly.type
_entity_poly.pdbx_seq_one_letter_code
_entity_poly.pdbx_strand_id
1 'polypeptide(L)' 'FRVKYRLWKARLAGRKSQNTKGAYNKALNPDQEEGVKQFIDFLIYLGHKADLKTVRAAANKIL' A
#
# COMPACT_ATOMS: atom_id res chain seq x y z
N PHE A 1 -24.03 4.32 25.99
CA PHE A 1 -22.73 4.18 25.28
C PHE A 1 -21.56 4.30 26.26
N ARG A 2 -20.90 3.19 26.64
CA ARG A 2 -19.81 3.20 27.62
C ARG A 2 -18.45 3.15 26.91
N VAL A 3 -17.98 4.30 26.42
CA VAL A 3 -16.62 4.44 25.89
C VAL A 3 -15.65 4.45 27.07
N LYS A 4 -14.62 3.60 27.06
CA LYS A 4 -13.61 3.57 28.13
C LYS A 4 -12.98 4.96 28.29
N TYR A 5 -12.89 5.45 29.53
CA TYR A 5 -12.44 6.82 29.87
C TYR A 5 -11.14 7.25 29.17
N ARG A 6 -10.20 6.32 28.98
CA ARG A 6 -8.95 6.54 28.24
C ARG A 6 -9.17 6.97 26.78
N LEU A 7 -10.11 6.35 26.07
CA LEU A 7 -10.45 6.69 24.69
C LEU A 7 -11.18 8.03 24.61
N TRP A 8 -12.00 8.35 25.62
CA TRP A 8 -12.71 9.62 25.71
C TRP A 8 -11.74 10.80 25.90
N LYS A 9 -10.77 10.70 26.83
CA LYS A 9 -9.70 11.71 26.96
C LYS A 9 -8.86 11.84 25.68
N ALA A 10 -8.52 10.74 25.03
CA ALA A 10 -7.72 10.77 23.80
C ALA A 10 -8.44 11.54 22.68
N ARG A 11 -9.78 11.39 22.57
CA ARG A 11 -10.61 12.15 21.63
C ARG A 11 -10.64 13.64 21.96
N LEU A 12 -10.84 14.00 23.24
CA LEU A 12 -10.83 15.40 23.68
C LEU A 12 -9.48 16.09 23.44
N ALA A 13 -8.39 15.34 23.57
CA ALA A 13 -7.03 15.84 23.31
C ALA A 13 -6.70 15.96 21.80
N GLY A 14 -7.66 15.74 20.89
CA GLY A 14 -7.45 15.83 19.45
C GLY A 14 -6.46 14.82 18.88
N ARG A 15 -6.11 13.76 19.63
CA ARG A 15 -5.15 12.76 19.17
C ARG A 15 -5.78 11.93 18.06
N LYS A 16 -5.16 11.94 16.88
CA LYS A 16 -5.60 11.12 15.74
C LYS A 16 -5.66 9.65 16.15
N SER A 17 -6.71 8.95 15.72
CA SER A 17 -6.87 7.52 15.97
C SER A 17 -5.64 6.77 15.44
N GLN A 18 -4.90 6.12 16.33
CA GLN A 18 -3.68 5.37 16.01
C GLN A 18 -3.94 4.14 15.11
N ASN A 19 -5.20 3.86 14.78
CA ASN A 19 -5.65 2.72 14.00
C ASN A 19 -5.77 2.98 12.49
N THR A 20 -5.11 3.99 11.93
CA THR A 20 -4.90 4.04 10.48
C THR A 20 -3.66 3.23 10.12
N LYS A 21 -3.78 1.90 10.18
CA LYS A 21 -2.90 0.96 9.46
C LYS A 21 -3.17 1.07 7.95
N GLY A 22 -3.00 2.25 7.39
CA GLY A 22 -3.38 2.55 6.02
C GLY A 22 -2.65 3.77 5.51
N ALA A 23 -1.39 3.58 5.13
CA ALA A 23 -0.67 4.31 4.08
C ALA A 23 0.83 3.99 4.14
N TYR A 24 1.21 2.73 3.90
CA TYR A 24 2.58 2.40 3.46
C TYR A 24 2.61 2.03 1.97
N ASN A 25 1.55 2.34 1.22
CA ASN A 25 1.63 2.32 -0.23
C ASN A 25 2.32 3.63 -0.61
N LYS A 26 3.66 3.61 -0.70
CA LYS A 26 4.40 4.70 -1.33
C LYS A 26 3.78 4.87 -2.72
N ALA A 27 3.28 6.07 -3.01
CA ALA A 27 2.83 6.38 -4.36
C ALA A 27 4.03 6.16 -5.30
N LEU A 28 3.84 5.37 -6.34
CA LEU A 28 4.87 5.14 -7.34
C LEU A 28 5.02 6.43 -8.15
N ASN A 29 6.26 6.77 -8.51
CA ASN A 29 6.49 7.84 -9.48
C ASN A 29 6.01 7.36 -10.87
N PRO A 30 5.67 8.26 -11.80
CA PRO A 30 5.20 7.89 -13.14
C PRO A 30 6.12 6.88 -13.86
N ASP A 31 7.44 7.10 -13.78
CA ASP A 31 8.44 6.19 -14.37
C ASP A 31 8.40 4.78 -13.74
N GLN A 32 8.07 4.69 -12.45
CA GLN A 32 7.97 3.42 -11.73
C GLN A 32 6.66 2.70 -12.07
N GLU A 33 5.57 3.43 -12.26
CA GLU A 33 4.32 2.87 -12.77
C GLU A 33 4.50 2.30 -14.18
N GLU A 34 5.20 3.02 -15.05
CA GLU A 34 5.51 2.56 -16.40
C GLU A 34 6.40 1.30 -16.39
N GLY A 35 7.44 1.29 -15.56
CA GLY A 35 8.31 0.11 -15.40
C GLY A 35 7.57 -1.12 -14.88
N VAL A 36 6.65 -0.95 -13.92
CA VAL A 36 5.80 -2.05 -13.42
C VAL A 36 4.83 -2.52 -14.49
N LYS A 37 4.26 -1.62 -15.29
CA LYS A 37 3.37 -1.97 -16.40
C LYS A 37 4.08 -2.78 -17.48
N GLN A 38 5.26 -2.34 -17.93
CA GLN A 38 6.08 -3.09 -18.89
C GLN A 38 6.46 -4.49 -18.37
N PHE A 39 6.75 -4.61 -17.07
CA PHE A 39 7.02 -5.90 -16.44
C PHE A 39 5.80 -6.82 -16.42
N ILE A 40 4.60 -6.29 -16.14
CA ILE A 40 3.35 -7.05 -16.20
C ILE A 40 3.09 -7.53 -17.64
N ASP A 41 3.24 -6.64 -18.62
CA ASP A 41 3.05 -6.96 -20.04
C ASP A 41 4.04 -8.05 -20.50
N PHE A 42 5.29 -8.00 -20.02
CA PHE A 42 6.29 -9.04 -20.27
C PHE A 42 5.91 -10.39 -19.65
N LEU A 43 5.40 -10.41 -18.42
CA LEU A 43 4.94 -11.65 -17.78
C LEU A 43 3.75 -12.27 -18.54
N ILE A 44 2.81 -11.45 -19.00
CA ILE A 44 1.68 -11.89 -19.83
C ILE A 44 2.17 -12.47 -21.16
N TYR A 45 3.14 -11.81 -21.81
CA TYR A 45 3.74 -12.29 -23.06
C TYR A 45 4.38 -13.68 -22.90
N LEU A 46 5.02 -13.94 -21.75
CA LEU A 46 5.59 -15.25 -21.43
C LEU A 46 4.54 -16.32 -21.05
N GLY A 47 3.25 -15.97 -21.04
CA GLY A 47 2.16 -16.87 -20.64
C GLY A 47 2.05 -17.09 -19.13
N HIS A 48 2.76 -16.28 -18.32
CA HIS A 48 2.66 -16.34 -16.87
C HIS A 48 1.50 -15.48 -16.37
N LYS A 49 0.72 -15.99 -15.41
CA LYS A 49 -0.23 -15.15 -14.66
C LYS A 49 0.56 -14.14 -13.83
N ALA A 50 0.27 -12.85 -14.02
CA ALA A 50 0.82 -11.78 -13.19
C ALA A 50 0.23 -11.88 -11.77
N ASP A 51 0.84 -12.70 -10.92
CA ASP A 51 0.48 -12.81 -9.51
C ASP A 51 0.82 -11.51 -8.78
N LEU A 52 -0.10 -11.04 -7.94
CA LEU A 52 0.00 -9.78 -7.18
C LEU A 52 1.29 -9.74 -6.35
N LYS A 53 1.72 -10.90 -5.85
CA LYS A 53 2.96 -11.04 -5.06
C LYS A 53 4.20 -10.76 -5.91
N THR A 54 4.24 -11.26 -7.14
CA THR A 54 5.35 -11.09 -8.08
C THR A 54 5.44 -9.64 -8.56
N VAL A 55 4.29 -9.03 -8.86
CA VAL A 55 4.20 -7.61 -9.23
C VAL A 55 4.69 -6.71 -8.10
N ARG A 56 4.29 -6.98 -6.85
CA ARG A 56 4.79 -6.24 -5.68
C ARG A 56 6.28 -6.44 -5.45
N ALA A 57 6.79 -7.66 -5.62
CA ALA A 57 8.21 -7.94 -5.48
C ALA A 57 9.04 -7.20 -6.54
N ALA A 58 8.55 -7.11 -7.78
CA ALA A 58 9.18 -6.34 -8.84
C ALA A 58 9.13 -4.83 -8.56
N ALA A 59 7.96 -4.30 -8.17
CA ALA A 59 7.81 -2.90 -7.79
C ALA A 59 8.78 -2.49 -6.66
N ASN A 60 8.98 -3.36 -5.66
CA ASN A 60 9.94 -3.13 -4.58
C ASN A 60 11.42 -3.24 -4.99
N LYS A 61 11.75 -3.95 -6.09
CA LYS A 61 13.11 -4.00 -6.63
C LYS A 61 13.43 -2.82 -7.56
N ILE A 62 12.40 -2.22 -8.16
CA ILE A 62 12.50 -1.03 -9.00
C ILE A 62 12.59 0.26 -8.14
N LEU A 63 12.03 0.22 -6.93
CA LEU A 63 12.08 1.27 -5.89
C LEU A 63 13.40 1.34 -5.14
#